data_AF-A0A090M2X7-F1
#
_entry.id   AF-A0A090M2X7-F1
#
_cell.length_a   1.000
_cell.length_b   1.000
_cell.length_c   1.000
_cell.angle_alpha   90.00
_cell.angle_beta   90.00
_cell.angle_gamma   90.00
#
_symmetry.space_group_name_H-M   'P 1'
#
loop_
_entity.id
_entity.type
_entity.pdbx_description
1 polymer ?
#
loop_
_entity_poly.entity_id
_entity_poly.type
_entity_poly.pdbx_seq_one_letter_code
_entity_poly.pdbx_strand_id
1 'polypeptide(L)'
;MASMATTTRPSMRAASTVDRRVDGDAAVATRRARWGAIRPRAGGARARARRGWMTTCASSRRSRASARAATETRRPRERDGGEASSSARSALDKSGGLLYVRNFFDAATSARVREECEKMRGSVTLEHRACARQRLGMMVPSDNFVHEACVAKEVAERLSGLLLGEGHGANLVAGDVPVEYRVYPVGGSMDWHKDVALYTQPQYEIVYTVTNTSDSTTEWEDERTGMRYGGWTEPNSVIVVRAEGAPHRVTGVTRGERSIIKFVLTQTLEKTDDFFDNLLTYTH
;
A
#
# COMPACT_ATOMS: atom_id res chain seq x y z
N MET A 1 -18.25 67.22 -7.42
CA MET A 1 -19.63 67.38 -7.91
C MET A 1 -19.56 67.41 -9.43
N ALA A 2 -19.96 66.32 -10.09
CA ALA A 2 -19.88 66.15 -11.53
C ALA A 2 -21.09 65.36 -12.08
N SER A 3 -21.74 66.01 -13.04
CA SER A 3 -22.59 65.63 -14.17
C SER A 3 -22.98 64.16 -14.47
N MET A 4 -24.29 64.01 -14.72
CA MET A 4 -25.01 63.28 -15.80
C MET A 4 -24.60 61.86 -16.24
N ALA A 5 -25.60 60.96 -16.33
CA ALA A 5 -26.10 60.46 -17.62
C ALA A 5 -27.31 59.51 -17.46
N THR A 6 -28.30 59.74 -18.31
CA THR A 6 -29.51 58.95 -18.54
C THR A 6 -29.21 57.86 -19.57
N THR A 7 -29.58 56.60 -19.32
CA THR A 7 -29.71 55.59 -20.39
C THR A 7 -30.91 54.67 -20.17
N THR A 8 -31.66 54.53 -21.25
CA THR A 8 -32.95 53.90 -21.48
C THR A 8 -32.90 52.37 -21.45
N ARG A 9 -33.98 51.75 -20.98
CA ARG A 9 -34.33 50.33 -21.22
C ARG A 9 -34.76 50.11 -22.68
N PRO A 10 -34.68 48.86 -23.15
CA PRO A 10 -35.78 48.28 -23.90
C PRO A 10 -36.38 47.05 -23.21
N SER A 11 -37.67 46.87 -23.54
CA SER A 11 -38.63 45.86 -23.13
C SER A 11 -38.85 44.86 -24.27
N MET A 12 -39.43 43.70 -23.93
CA MET A 12 -40.12 42.65 -24.74
C MET A 12 -39.40 41.30 -24.64
N ARG A 13 -39.94 40.31 -23.92
CA ARG A 13 -41.16 39.48 -24.06
C ARG A 13 -40.85 38.11 -24.67
N ALA A 14 -41.55 37.12 -24.13
CA ALA A 14 -41.39 35.68 -24.31
C ALA A 14 -41.87 35.13 -25.67
N ALA A 15 -41.36 33.94 -26.02
CA ALA A 15 -42.06 32.81 -26.67
C ALA A 15 -41.09 31.60 -26.65
N SER A 16 -41.31 30.56 -25.83
CA SER A 16 -42.16 29.37 -26.07
C SER A 16 -41.62 28.41 -27.14
N THR A 17 -41.12 27.26 -26.64
CA THR A 17 -41.38 25.88 -27.09
C THR A 17 -41.30 25.54 -28.58
N VAL A 18 -40.32 24.69 -28.96
CA VAL A 18 -40.58 23.52 -29.82
C VAL A 18 -39.72 22.34 -29.35
N ASP A 19 -40.46 21.27 -29.10
CA ASP A 19 -40.12 19.89 -28.81
C ASP A 19 -39.30 19.23 -29.93
N ARG A 20 -38.27 18.44 -29.57
CA ARG A 20 -37.78 17.32 -30.39
C ARG A 20 -37.13 16.27 -29.49
N ARG A 21 -37.94 15.26 -29.16
CA ARG A 21 -37.50 13.90 -28.84
C ARG A 21 -36.68 13.33 -30.00
N VAL A 22 -35.56 12.70 -29.68
CA VAL A 22 -35.06 11.52 -30.39
C VAL A 22 -34.55 10.54 -29.34
N ASP A 23 -35.10 9.34 -29.42
CA ASP A 23 -34.86 8.18 -28.58
C ASP A 23 -33.41 7.68 -28.62
N GLY A 24 -32.99 7.08 -27.51
CA GLY A 24 -31.69 6.45 -27.36
C GLY A 24 -31.68 5.53 -26.14
N ASP A 25 -32.33 4.38 -26.29
CA ASP A 25 -32.27 3.25 -25.36
C ASP A 25 -30.82 2.85 -25.07
N ALA A 26 -30.43 2.92 -23.80
CA ALA A 26 -29.28 2.18 -23.27
C ALA A 26 -29.65 1.63 -21.90
N ALA A 27 -30.05 0.37 -21.89
CA ALA A 27 -30.33 -0.41 -20.70
C ALA A 27 -29.07 -0.49 -19.80
N VAL A 28 -29.11 0.19 -18.66
CA VAL A 28 -28.13 0.03 -17.58
C VAL A 28 -28.54 -1.20 -16.76
N ALA A 29 -27.91 -2.34 -17.07
CA ALA A 29 -28.02 -3.55 -16.27
C ALA A 29 -27.28 -3.35 -14.93
N THR A 30 -28.00 -2.95 -13.89
CA THR A 30 -27.51 -2.98 -12.51
C THR A 30 -27.31 -4.44 -12.06
N ARG A 31 -26.06 -4.91 -12.09
CA ARG A 31 -25.67 -6.16 -11.41
C ARG A 31 -25.50 -5.87 -9.91
N ARG A 32 -26.54 -6.17 -9.14
CA ARG A 32 -26.45 -6.30 -7.68
C ARG A 32 -25.62 -7.54 -7.35
N ALA A 33 -24.45 -7.38 -6.74
CA ALA A 33 -23.75 -8.47 -6.07
C ALA A 33 -24.54 -8.84 -4.80
N ARG A 34 -25.32 -9.92 -4.88
CA ARG A 34 -25.95 -10.54 -3.69
C ARG A 34 -24.88 -11.40 -2.99
N TRP A 35 -24.46 -10.97 -1.82
CA TRP A 35 -23.74 -11.83 -0.88
C TRP A 35 -24.73 -12.87 -0.32
N GLY A 36 -24.58 -14.12 -0.75
CA GLY A 36 -25.40 -15.24 -0.29
C GLY A 36 -24.94 -15.72 1.09
N ALA A 37 -25.88 -15.88 2.01
CA ALA A 37 -25.63 -16.48 3.32
C ALA A 37 -25.19 -17.95 3.17
N ILE A 38 -24.00 -18.29 3.64
CA ILE A 38 -23.51 -19.68 3.71
C ILE A 38 -23.62 -20.14 5.17
N ARG A 39 -24.41 -21.20 5.40
CA ARG A 39 -24.49 -21.88 6.70
C ARG A 39 -23.23 -22.71 6.95
N PRO A 40 -22.68 -22.75 8.17
CA PRO A 40 -21.50 -23.55 8.47
C PRO A 40 -21.83 -25.04 8.50
N ARG A 41 -20.99 -25.85 7.83
CA ARG A 41 -20.92 -27.30 8.04
C ARG A 41 -19.92 -27.58 9.16
N ALA A 42 -20.38 -28.33 10.15
CA ALA A 42 -19.56 -28.81 11.26
C ALA A 42 -18.55 -29.88 10.80
N GLY A 43 -17.33 -29.83 11.34
CA GLY A 43 -16.46 -31.02 11.41
C GLY A 43 -14.96 -30.75 11.40
N GLY A 44 -14.29 -31.05 12.52
CA GLY A 44 -12.95 -31.65 12.49
C GLY A 44 -11.78 -30.76 12.89
N ALA A 45 -11.62 -30.47 14.18
CA ALA A 45 -10.39 -29.93 14.75
C ALA A 45 -9.21 -30.92 14.61
N ARG A 46 -8.08 -30.45 14.08
CA ARG A 46 -6.76 -31.04 14.33
C ARG A 46 -5.77 -29.93 14.67
N ALA A 47 -5.50 -29.81 15.96
CA ALA A 47 -4.44 -28.96 16.49
C ALA A 47 -3.05 -29.49 16.09
N ARG A 48 -2.18 -28.61 15.62
CA ARG A 48 -0.72 -28.83 15.63
C ARG A 48 -0.03 -27.65 16.30
N ALA A 49 0.47 -27.91 17.50
CA ALA A 49 1.38 -27.05 18.22
C ALA A 49 2.78 -27.10 17.61
N ARG A 50 3.47 -25.95 17.53
CA ARG A 50 4.95 -25.85 17.50
C ARG A 50 5.36 -24.39 17.75
N ARG A 51 5.84 -24.09 18.96
CA ARG A 51 7.26 -24.03 19.41
C ARG A 51 7.84 -22.62 19.21
N GLY A 52 7.80 -21.85 20.31
CA GLY A 52 8.53 -20.60 20.47
C GLY A 52 10.04 -20.81 20.51
N TRP A 53 10.76 -19.88 19.92
CA TRP A 53 12.21 -19.78 20.02
C TRP A 53 12.52 -18.55 20.87
N MET A 54 12.91 -18.80 22.11
CA MET A 54 13.68 -17.85 22.92
C MET A 54 15.14 -18.22 22.74
N THR A 55 15.98 -17.28 22.32
CA THR A 55 17.43 -17.40 22.46
C THR A 55 17.97 -16.20 23.20
N THR A 56 18.66 -16.54 24.28
CA THR A 56 19.28 -15.70 25.30
C THR A 56 20.55 -15.01 24.80
N CYS A 57 20.75 -13.78 25.27
CA CYS A 57 22.02 -13.05 25.24
C CYS A 57 23.11 -13.81 26.00
N ALA A 58 24.30 -13.93 25.40
CA ALA A 58 25.53 -14.23 26.12
C ALA A 58 26.67 -13.37 25.58
N SER A 59 27.11 -12.46 26.43
CA SER A 59 28.30 -11.63 26.30
C SER A 59 29.55 -12.40 26.73
N SER A 60 30.63 -12.36 25.95
CA SER A 60 31.98 -12.55 26.47
C SER A 60 33.00 -11.69 25.70
N ARG A 61 33.95 -11.12 26.45
CA ARG A 61 34.95 -10.13 26.04
C ARG A 61 36.34 -10.77 26.01
N ARG A 62 37.16 -10.28 25.06
CA ARG A 62 38.65 -10.18 25.00
C ARG A 62 39.42 -11.52 24.84
N SER A 63 40.44 -11.61 23.97
CA SER A 63 41.76 -10.97 24.15
C SER A 63 42.62 -11.00 22.86
N ARG A 64 43.73 -10.22 22.89
CA ARG A 64 44.61 -9.73 21.82
C ARG A 64 45.70 -10.70 21.28
N ALA A 65 46.34 -10.21 20.19
CA ALA A 65 47.76 -10.37 19.76
C ALA A 65 48.05 -11.54 18.80
N SER A 66 48.91 -11.49 17.78
CA SER A 66 49.74 -10.43 17.16
C SER A 66 50.30 -10.98 15.83
N ALA A 67 50.62 -10.08 14.90
CA ALA A 67 51.78 -10.06 13.99
C ALA A 67 51.98 -11.08 12.83
N ARG A 68 52.29 -10.45 11.68
CA ARG A 68 53.31 -10.73 10.64
C ARG A 68 52.88 -11.33 9.30
N ALA A 69 53.00 -10.42 8.32
CA ALA A 69 53.23 -10.54 6.89
C ALA A 69 53.90 -11.82 6.38
N ALA A 70 53.36 -12.33 5.27
CA ALA A 70 54.13 -12.93 4.19
C ALA A 70 53.45 -12.59 2.85
N THR A 71 54.25 -11.99 1.98
CA THR A 71 53.94 -11.59 0.61
C THR A 71 53.96 -12.84 -0.27
N GLU A 72 52.86 -13.17 -0.95
CA GLU A 72 52.87 -14.22 -1.96
C GLU A 72 52.04 -13.82 -3.18
N THR A 73 52.78 -13.51 -4.24
CA THR A 73 52.33 -13.21 -5.60
C THR A 73 51.53 -14.38 -6.17
N ARG A 74 50.21 -14.20 -6.26
CA ARG A 74 49.29 -15.18 -6.87
C ARG A 74 48.86 -14.68 -8.25
N ARG A 75 49.21 -15.48 -9.27
CA ARG A 75 48.89 -15.31 -10.70
C ARG A 75 47.39 -15.07 -10.93
N PRO A 76 47.00 -14.33 -11.99
CA PRO A 76 45.60 -14.04 -12.27
C PRO A 76 44.87 -15.34 -12.62
N ARG A 77 43.82 -15.62 -11.84
CA ARG A 77 42.88 -16.70 -12.09
C ARG A 77 41.96 -16.22 -13.22
N GLU A 78 41.94 -16.96 -14.32
CA GLU A 78 40.98 -16.79 -15.41
C GLU A 78 39.57 -16.68 -14.81
N ARG A 79 38.90 -15.56 -15.09
CA ARG A 79 37.48 -15.42 -14.78
C ARG A 79 36.74 -16.23 -15.81
N ASP A 80 36.27 -17.41 -15.39
CA ASP A 80 35.14 -18.06 -16.02
C ASP A 80 34.01 -17.02 -16.20
N GLY A 81 33.66 -16.80 -17.46
CA GLY A 81 32.50 -16.04 -17.87
C GLY A 81 31.25 -16.78 -17.41
N GLY A 82 30.84 -16.52 -16.18
CA GLY A 82 29.48 -16.82 -15.73
C GLY A 82 28.53 -15.87 -16.44
N GLU A 83 27.97 -16.31 -17.58
CA GLU A 83 26.70 -15.85 -18.11
C GLU A 83 25.61 -16.09 -17.06
N ALA A 84 25.53 -15.22 -16.06
CA ALA A 84 24.33 -15.06 -15.27
C ALA A 84 23.43 -14.12 -16.06
N SER A 85 22.44 -14.71 -16.75
CA SER A 85 21.23 -14.07 -17.25
C SER A 85 20.85 -12.88 -16.35
N SER A 86 21.20 -11.67 -16.77
CA SER A 86 20.87 -10.45 -16.05
C SER A 86 19.40 -10.14 -16.31
N SER A 87 18.49 -10.87 -15.67
CA SER A 87 17.13 -10.35 -15.51
C SER A 87 17.30 -9.00 -14.81
N ALA A 88 17.00 -7.91 -15.50
CA ALA A 88 17.21 -6.58 -14.97
C ALA A 88 16.48 -6.46 -13.63
N ARG A 89 17.23 -6.37 -12.52
CA ARG A 89 16.65 -6.27 -11.17
C ARG A 89 15.67 -5.11 -11.14
N SER A 90 14.48 -5.34 -10.58
CA SER A 90 13.44 -4.32 -10.44
C SER A 90 13.93 -3.16 -9.56
N ALA A 91 13.22 -2.03 -9.57
CA ALA A 91 13.54 -0.93 -8.67
C ALA A 91 13.36 -1.35 -7.20
N LEU A 92 12.39 -2.22 -6.92
CA LEU A 92 12.14 -2.79 -5.60
C LEU A 92 13.30 -3.67 -5.10
N ASP A 93 13.86 -4.53 -5.96
CA ASP A 93 15.00 -5.37 -5.59
C ASP A 93 16.24 -4.52 -5.29
N LYS A 94 16.43 -3.45 -6.08
CA LYS A 94 17.53 -2.50 -5.91
C LYS A 94 17.39 -1.69 -4.62
N SER A 95 16.17 -1.50 -4.10
CA SER A 95 15.90 -0.73 -2.89
C SER A 95 15.90 -1.57 -1.60
N GLY A 96 16.28 -2.85 -1.68
CA GLY A 96 16.34 -3.73 -0.50
C GLY A 96 14.96 -4.21 -0.06
N GLY A 97 14.01 -4.34 -0.98
CA GLY A 97 12.69 -4.93 -0.73
C GLY A 97 11.60 -3.96 -0.29
N LEU A 98 11.91 -2.67 -0.14
CA LEU A 98 10.93 -1.60 0.08
C LEU A 98 11.20 -0.43 -0.85
N LEU A 99 10.22 -0.06 -1.67
CA LEU A 99 10.32 1.04 -2.63
C LEU A 99 9.58 2.27 -2.11
N TYR A 100 10.17 3.45 -2.25
CA TYR A 100 9.55 4.73 -1.87
C TYR A 100 9.39 5.63 -3.09
N VAL A 101 8.16 6.06 -3.38
CA VAL A 101 7.84 6.92 -4.53
C VAL A 101 7.14 8.19 -4.04
N ARG A 102 7.73 9.35 -4.34
CA ARG A 102 7.15 10.67 -4.01
C ARG A 102 6.23 11.14 -5.13
N ASN A 103 5.34 12.09 -4.80
CA ASN A 103 4.39 12.71 -5.74
C ASN A 103 3.63 11.63 -6.53
N PHE A 104 3.00 10.72 -5.79
CA PHE A 104 2.38 9.54 -6.36
C PHE A 104 1.14 9.91 -7.16
N PHE A 105 0.15 10.57 -6.57
CA PHE A 105 -0.94 11.12 -7.36
C PHE A 105 -0.58 12.52 -7.88
N ASP A 106 -1.20 12.93 -8.99
CA ASP A 106 -1.17 14.34 -9.37
C ASP A 106 -1.79 15.22 -8.27
N ALA A 107 -1.55 16.52 -8.34
CA ALA A 107 -1.95 17.44 -7.28
C ALA A 107 -3.48 17.47 -7.05
N ALA A 108 -4.28 17.35 -8.11
CA ALA A 108 -5.73 17.39 -8.02
C ALA A 108 -6.28 16.10 -7.39
N THR A 109 -5.80 14.95 -7.86
CA THR A 109 -6.13 13.63 -7.31
C THR A 109 -5.70 13.52 -5.86
N SER A 110 -4.49 13.94 -5.51
CA SER A 110 -4.01 13.93 -4.12
C SER A 110 -4.83 14.84 -3.20
N ALA A 111 -5.22 16.04 -3.68
CA ALA A 111 -6.07 16.94 -2.92
C ALA A 111 -7.47 16.33 -2.66
N ARG A 112 -8.08 15.72 -3.68
CA ARG A 112 -9.38 15.08 -3.55
C ARG A 112 -9.34 13.83 -2.67
N VAL A 113 -8.30 13.00 -2.79
CA VAL A 113 -8.08 11.86 -1.87
C VAL A 113 -8.03 12.34 -0.42
N ARG A 114 -7.28 13.42 -0.14
CA ARG A 114 -7.19 13.99 1.21
C ARG A 114 -8.55 14.48 1.73
N GLU A 115 -9.31 15.18 0.88
CA GLU A 115 -10.64 15.69 1.25
C GLU A 115 -11.61 14.55 1.58
N GLU A 116 -11.64 13.49 0.76
CA GLU A 116 -12.49 12.31 0.99
C GLU A 116 -12.07 11.54 2.25
N CYS A 117 -10.77 11.38 2.50
CA CYS A 117 -10.28 10.81 3.75
C CYS A 117 -10.71 11.62 4.97
N GLU A 118 -10.73 12.95 4.88
CA GLU A 118 -11.18 13.80 5.98
C GLU A 118 -12.68 13.62 6.26
N LYS A 119 -13.51 13.44 5.23
CA LYS A 119 -14.94 13.10 5.40
C LYS A 119 -15.14 11.75 6.10
N MET A 120 -14.28 10.78 5.81
CA MET A 120 -14.30 9.44 6.40
C MET A 120 -13.69 9.38 7.81
N ARG A 121 -12.98 10.41 8.26
CA ARG A 121 -12.25 10.43 9.53
C ARG A 121 -13.13 10.12 10.75
N GLY A 122 -14.38 10.56 10.75
CA GLY A 122 -15.32 10.28 11.84
C GLY A 122 -15.78 8.82 11.94
N SER A 123 -15.48 8.00 10.93
CA SER A 123 -15.91 6.60 10.83
C SER A 123 -14.81 5.59 11.10
N VAL A 124 -13.57 6.03 11.35
CA VAL A 124 -12.48 5.12 11.69
C VAL A 124 -12.66 4.57 13.11
N THR A 125 -12.43 3.27 13.27
CA THR A 125 -12.56 2.57 14.56
C THR A 125 -11.25 1.93 14.96
N LEU A 126 -11.09 1.59 16.24
CA LEU A 126 -9.90 0.89 16.72
C LEU A 126 -9.73 -0.45 15.98
N GLU A 127 -8.53 -0.67 15.44
CA GLU A 127 -8.19 -1.91 14.78
C GLU A 127 -7.65 -2.94 15.78
N HIS A 128 -8.17 -4.16 15.71
CA HIS A 128 -7.76 -5.29 16.54
C HIS A 128 -6.83 -6.24 15.78
N ARG A 129 -5.60 -5.78 15.49
CA ARG A 129 -4.53 -6.65 14.92
C ARG A 129 -3.39 -6.84 15.91
N ALA A 130 -2.84 -8.04 15.94
CA ALA A 130 -1.75 -8.40 16.86
C ALA A 130 -0.52 -7.50 16.73
N CYS A 131 -0.18 -7.04 15.52
CA CYS A 131 0.98 -6.20 15.27
C CYS A 131 0.70 -4.69 15.33
N ALA A 132 -0.56 -4.26 15.45
CA ALA A 132 -0.93 -2.84 15.48
C ALA A 132 -1.27 -2.41 16.91
N ARG A 133 -0.79 -1.25 17.33
CA ARG A 133 -1.18 -0.63 18.61
C ARG A 133 -1.88 0.68 18.36
N GLN A 134 -3.06 0.86 18.96
CA GLN A 134 -3.83 2.11 18.91
C GLN A 134 -4.04 2.69 17.51
N ARG A 135 -3.97 1.84 16.49
CA ARG A 135 -4.24 2.23 15.10
C ARG A 135 -5.74 2.21 14.88
N LEU A 136 -6.24 3.26 14.24
CA LEU A 136 -7.62 3.32 13.79
C LEU A 136 -7.68 2.96 12.32
N GLY A 137 -8.78 2.38 11.87
CA GLY A 137 -9.00 2.11 10.47
C GLY A 137 -10.44 1.86 10.11
N MET A 138 -10.68 1.88 8.81
CA MET A 138 -11.93 1.45 8.18
C MET A 138 -11.64 0.94 6.77
N MET A 139 -12.57 0.16 6.22
CA MET A 139 -12.60 -0.10 4.79
C MET A 139 -13.11 1.13 4.06
N VAL A 140 -12.46 1.49 2.95
CA VAL A 140 -12.95 2.52 2.03
C VAL A 140 -14.08 1.93 1.19
N PRO A 141 -15.28 2.52 1.18
CA PRO A 141 -16.40 2.07 0.35
C PRO A 141 -16.01 1.98 -1.12
N SER A 142 -16.51 0.95 -1.83
CA SER A 142 -16.12 0.72 -3.24
C SER A 142 -16.62 1.80 -4.20
N ASP A 143 -17.66 2.54 -3.80
CA ASP A 143 -18.22 3.70 -4.53
C ASP A 143 -17.60 5.04 -4.08
N ASN A 144 -16.60 5.03 -3.19
CA ASN A 144 -15.85 6.22 -2.81
C ASN A 144 -14.70 6.47 -3.80
N PHE A 145 -14.47 7.75 -4.14
CA PHE A 145 -13.39 8.17 -5.04
C PHE A 145 -12.01 7.66 -4.62
N VAL A 146 -11.72 7.55 -3.31
CA VAL A 146 -10.45 7.03 -2.81
C VAL A 146 -10.23 5.59 -3.25
N HIS A 147 -11.28 4.76 -3.21
CA HIS A 147 -11.21 3.38 -3.67
C HIS A 147 -10.92 3.35 -5.17
N GLU A 148 -11.72 4.08 -5.96
CA GLU A 148 -11.58 4.18 -7.42
C GLU A 148 -10.16 4.61 -7.83
N ALA A 149 -9.61 5.64 -7.17
CA ALA A 149 -8.27 6.15 -7.45
C ALA A 149 -7.16 5.13 -7.14
N CYS A 150 -7.31 4.34 -6.07
CA CYS A 150 -6.34 3.32 -5.67
C CYS A 150 -6.33 2.10 -6.61
N VAL A 151 -7.51 1.68 -7.10
CA VAL A 151 -7.65 0.48 -7.96
C VAL A 151 -7.65 0.80 -9.46
N ALA A 152 -7.40 2.07 -9.82
CA ALA A 152 -7.31 2.52 -11.20
C ALA A 152 -6.21 1.77 -11.96
N LYS A 153 -6.45 1.47 -13.24
CA LYS A 153 -5.52 0.71 -14.08
C LYS A 153 -4.16 1.42 -14.21
N GLU A 154 -4.18 2.74 -14.26
CA GLU A 154 -3.02 3.63 -14.37
C GLU A 154 -2.08 3.48 -13.16
N VAL A 155 -2.61 3.17 -11.98
CA VAL A 155 -1.79 2.86 -10.79
C VAL A 155 -1.01 1.56 -10.99
N ALA A 156 -1.69 0.51 -11.47
CA ALA A 156 -1.04 -0.76 -11.76
C ALA A 156 0.00 -0.62 -12.87
N GLU A 157 -0.33 0.06 -13.97
CA GLU A 157 0.59 0.32 -15.09
C GLU A 157 1.83 1.09 -14.66
N ARG A 158 1.65 2.16 -13.87
CA ARG A 158 2.78 2.95 -13.34
C ARG A 158 3.70 2.12 -12.46
N LEU A 159 3.14 1.26 -11.60
CA LEU A 159 3.92 0.47 -10.66
C LEU A 159 4.53 -0.78 -11.32
N SER A 160 3.91 -1.37 -12.35
CA SER A 160 4.43 -2.54 -13.06
C SER A 160 5.87 -2.34 -13.54
N GLY A 161 6.19 -1.18 -14.15
CA GLY A 161 7.55 -0.90 -14.62
C GLY A 161 8.59 -0.85 -13.50
N LEU A 162 8.21 -0.38 -12.31
CA LEU A 162 9.09 -0.28 -11.15
C LEU A 162 9.26 -1.61 -10.41
N LEU A 163 8.20 -2.42 -10.36
CA LEU A 163 8.13 -3.61 -9.52
C LEU A 163 8.52 -4.90 -10.24
N LEU A 164 8.28 -4.98 -11.55
CA LEU A 164 8.58 -6.18 -12.32
C LEU A 164 9.88 -6.05 -13.11
N GLY A 165 10.29 -4.83 -13.47
CA GLY A 165 11.48 -4.61 -14.32
C GLY A 165 11.18 -4.78 -15.81
N GLU A 166 12.15 -4.42 -16.65
CA GLU A 166 11.99 -4.46 -18.11
C GLU A 166 11.88 -5.91 -18.63
N GLY A 167 10.96 -6.14 -19.57
CA GLY A 167 10.78 -7.45 -20.23
C GLY A 167 9.82 -8.42 -19.53
N HIS A 168 9.23 -8.05 -18.39
CA HIS A 168 8.17 -8.85 -17.78
C HIS A 168 6.82 -8.61 -18.48
N GLY A 169 6.32 -9.64 -19.18
CA GLY A 169 4.99 -9.64 -19.81
C GLY A 169 3.82 -9.84 -18.84
N ALA A 170 4.07 -9.80 -17.53
CA ALA A 170 3.04 -9.97 -16.50
C ALA A 170 2.45 -8.62 -16.11
N ASN A 171 1.12 -8.51 -16.14
CA ASN A 171 0.42 -7.31 -15.73
C ASN A 171 0.05 -7.38 -14.25
N LEU A 172 0.27 -6.29 -13.52
CA LEU A 172 -0.32 -6.13 -12.19
C LEU A 172 -1.80 -5.79 -12.35
N VAL A 173 -2.60 -6.29 -11.41
CA VAL A 173 -4.00 -5.95 -11.23
C VAL A 173 -4.24 -5.57 -9.78
N ALA A 174 -5.27 -4.77 -9.52
CA ALA A 174 -5.72 -4.53 -8.16
C ALA A 174 -6.17 -5.85 -7.51
N GLY A 175 -5.72 -6.09 -6.27
CA GLY A 175 -6.28 -7.15 -5.45
C GLY A 175 -7.74 -6.86 -5.11
N ASP A 176 -8.50 -7.91 -4.84
CA ASP A 176 -9.91 -7.83 -4.41
C ASP A 176 -10.06 -7.86 -2.88
N VAL A 177 -8.97 -7.62 -2.16
CA VAL A 177 -9.02 -7.28 -0.73
C VAL A 177 -9.45 -5.82 -0.56
N PRO A 178 -10.07 -5.46 0.58
CA PRO A 178 -10.50 -4.08 0.81
C PRO A 178 -9.35 -3.06 0.70
N VAL A 179 -9.66 -1.90 0.13
CA VAL A 179 -8.84 -0.69 0.32
C VAL A 179 -9.10 -0.20 1.75
N GLU A 180 -8.05 0.06 2.51
CA GLU A 180 -8.15 0.42 3.92
C GLU A 180 -7.65 1.84 4.16
N TYR A 181 -8.47 2.69 4.79
CA TYR A 181 -8.01 3.97 5.34
C TYR A 181 -7.62 3.78 6.79
N ARG A 182 -6.40 4.18 7.16
CA ARG A 182 -5.84 3.97 8.50
C ARG A 182 -5.27 5.26 9.07
N VAL A 183 -5.45 5.45 10.37
CA VAL A 183 -4.97 6.61 11.13
C VAL A 183 -4.15 6.13 12.32
N TYR A 184 -2.98 6.75 12.50
CA TYR A 184 -2.06 6.57 13.61
C TYR A 184 -2.11 7.83 14.47
N PRO A 185 -2.96 7.86 15.52
CA PRO A 185 -2.91 8.91 16.53
C PRO A 185 -1.66 8.75 17.41
N VAL A 186 -1.46 9.65 18.37
CA VAL A 186 -0.44 9.48 19.43
C VAL A 186 -0.60 8.12 20.11
N GLY A 187 0.51 7.38 20.25
CA GLY A 187 0.56 6.00 20.70
C GLY A 187 0.34 4.95 19.60
N GLY A 188 -0.13 5.37 18.43
CA GLY A 188 -0.26 4.56 17.22
C GLY A 188 1.09 4.02 16.75
N SER A 189 1.17 2.71 16.49
CA SER A 189 2.37 2.06 15.95
C SER A 189 2.06 0.72 15.27
N MET A 190 3.08 0.16 14.60
CA MET A 190 3.12 -1.26 14.28
C MET A 190 4.46 -1.86 14.68
N ASP A 191 4.43 -3.07 15.25
CA ASP A 191 5.62 -3.85 15.51
C ASP A 191 6.24 -4.39 14.20
N TRP A 192 7.47 -4.89 14.29
CA TRP A 192 8.14 -5.58 13.18
C TRP A 192 7.29 -6.76 12.69
N HIS A 193 7.00 -6.79 11.40
CA HIS A 193 6.22 -7.85 10.77
C HIS A 193 6.59 -8.00 9.29
N LYS A 194 6.07 -9.05 8.67
CA LYS A 194 5.95 -9.20 7.22
C LYS A 194 4.46 -9.23 6.87
N ASP A 195 4.10 -8.66 5.73
CA ASP A 195 2.73 -8.83 5.21
C ASP A 195 2.55 -10.27 4.72
N VAL A 196 1.39 -10.85 5.01
CA VAL A 196 1.03 -12.21 4.60
C VAL A 196 0.69 -12.23 3.11
N ALA A 197 1.18 -13.23 2.38
CA ALA A 197 0.78 -13.46 0.99
C ALA A 197 -0.63 -14.03 0.90
N LEU A 198 -1.57 -13.27 0.34
CA LEU A 198 -2.98 -13.65 0.19
C LEU A 198 -3.31 -14.21 -1.20
N TYR A 199 -2.36 -14.15 -2.14
CA TYR A 199 -2.52 -14.62 -3.51
C TYR A 199 -1.39 -15.59 -3.89
N THR A 200 -1.65 -16.48 -4.85
CA THR A 200 -0.68 -17.52 -5.25
C THR A 200 0.50 -16.98 -6.05
N GLN A 201 0.39 -15.77 -6.58
CA GLN A 201 1.46 -15.03 -7.25
C GLN A 201 1.86 -13.81 -6.41
N PRO A 202 3.04 -13.20 -6.67
CA PRO A 202 3.51 -12.05 -5.93
C PRO A 202 2.45 -10.97 -5.71
N GLN A 203 2.25 -10.65 -4.42
CA GLN A 203 1.44 -9.56 -3.91
C GLN A 203 2.36 -8.40 -3.51
N TYR A 204 1.92 -7.18 -3.81
CA TYR A 204 2.58 -5.94 -3.45
C TYR A 204 1.61 -5.07 -2.67
N GLU A 205 2.05 -4.67 -1.48
CA GLU A 205 1.31 -3.83 -0.56
C GLU A 205 1.69 -2.38 -0.79
N ILE A 206 0.70 -1.57 -1.16
CA ILE A 206 0.88 -0.17 -1.51
C ILE A 206 0.33 0.66 -0.36
N VAL A 207 1.22 1.39 0.30
CA VAL A 207 0.89 2.25 1.44
C VAL A 207 1.05 3.71 1.00
N TYR A 208 -0.06 4.35 0.66
CA TYR A 208 -0.12 5.76 0.32
C TYR A 208 -0.22 6.63 1.57
N THR A 209 0.69 7.57 1.76
CA THR A 209 0.63 8.55 2.86
C THR A 209 -0.27 9.73 2.45
N VAL A 210 -1.42 9.84 3.11
CA VAL A 210 -2.40 10.92 2.89
C VAL A 210 -1.96 12.19 3.60
N THR A 211 -1.69 12.07 4.91
CA THR A 211 -1.11 13.09 5.75
C THR A 211 -0.09 12.47 6.70
N ASN A 212 0.95 13.23 7.02
CA ASN A 212 1.87 12.88 8.09
C ASN A 212 2.30 14.19 8.72
N THR A 213 1.79 14.49 9.92
CA THR A 213 2.27 15.59 10.77
C THR A 213 3.01 15.03 11.98
N SER A 214 3.14 13.71 12.05
CA SER A 214 3.76 13.01 13.15
C SER A 214 5.26 12.94 13.06
N ASP A 215 5.87 12.52 14.15
CA ASP A 215 7.28 12.12 14.22
C ASP A 215 7.51 10.64 13.93
N SER A 216 6.47 9.90 13.54
CA SER A 216 6.57 8.49 13.18
C SER A 216 7.29 8.30 11.85
N THR A 217 8.05 7.21 11.80
CA THR A 217 8.82 6.73 10.66
C THR A 217 8.36 5.33 10.28
N THR A 218 8.49 5.01 8.99
CA THR A 218 8.47 3.61 8.56
C THR A 218 9.92 3.12 8.55
N GLU A 219 10.17 1.98 9.17
CA GLU A 219 11.47 1.32 9.20
C GLU A 219 11.37 -0.06 8.54
N TRP A 220 12.43 -0.49 7.87
CA TRP A 220 12.52 -1.81 7.25
C TRP A 220 13.93 -2.39 7.33
N GLU A 221 14.02 -3.69 7.14
CA GLU A 221 15.28 -4.43 7.07
C GLU A 221 15.50 -4.93 5.63
N ASP A 222 16.63 -4.58 5.02
CA ASP A 222 17.00 -5.10 3.70
C ASP A 222 17.36 -6.58 3.84
N GLU A 223 16.53 -7.45 3.26
CA GLU A 223 16.69 -8.91 3.38
C GLU A 223 18.02 -9.44 2.84
N ARG A 224 18.66 -8.70 1.93
CA ARG A 224 19.95 -9.10 1.36
C ARG A 224 21.12 -8.80 2.31
N THR A 225 21.02 -7.73 3.09
CA THR A 225 22.15 -7.21 3.89
C THR A 225 21.92 -7.30 5.39
N GLY A 226 20.68 -7.48 5.85
CA GLY A 226 20.26 -7.37 7.25
C GLY A 226 20.36 -5.94 7.81
N MET A 227 20.68 -4.94 6.96
CA MET A 227 20.77 -3.55 7.41
C MET A 227 19.38 -2.96 7.58
N ARG A 228 19.22 -2.16 8.64
CA ARG A 228 17.97 -1.44 8.92
C ARG A 228 18.03 -0.03 8.37
N TYR A 229 16.93 0.35 7.73
CA TYR A 229 16.70 1.66 7.16
C TYR A 229 15.39 2.20 7.71
N GLY A 230 15.20 3.52 7.61
CA GLY A 230 13.98 4.15 8.04
C GLY A 230 13.88 5.58 7.58
N GLY A 231 12.64 6.08 7.50
CA GLY A 231 12.38 7.43 7.05
C GLY A 231 10.99 7.91 7.41
N TRP A 232 10.90 9.23 7.55
CA TRP A 232 9.61 9.90 7.57
C TRP A 232 9.01 9.92 6.15
N THR A 233 7.71 9.69 6.05
CA THR A 233 7.01 9.67 4.75
C THR A 233 6.26 10.96 4.54
N GLU A 234 6.43 11.55 3.36
CA GLU A 234 5.77 12.81 2.99
C GLU A 234 4.31 12.54 2.58
N PRO A 235 3.39 13.49 2.76
CA PRO A 235 2.10 13.45 2.08
C PRO A 235 2.27 13.25 0.57
N ASN A 236 1.34 12.53 -0.05
CA ASN A 236 1.38 12.18 -1.47
C ASN A 236 2.59 11.33 -1.89
N SER A 237 3.06 10.45 -1.00
CA SER A 237 4.05 9.42 -1.31
C SER A 237 3.46 8.02 -1.14
N VAL A 238 4.06 7.03 -1.79
CA VAL A 238 3.77 5.61 -1.54
C VAL A 238 5.02 4.89 -1.06
N ILE A 239 4.82 3.99 -0.11
CA ILE A 239 5.71 2.87 0.15
C ILE A 239 5.13 1.64 -0.56
N VAL A 240 5.98 0.87 -1.21
CA VAL A 240 5.63 -0.43 -1.79
C VAL A 240 6.51 -1.51 -1.18
N VAL A 241 5.89 -2.56 -0.66
CA VAL A 241 6.58 -3.74 -0.13
C VAL A 241 5.97 -5.00 -0.72
N ARG A 242 6.79 -5.99 -1.03
CA ARG A 242 6.29 -7.31 -1.46
C ARG A 242 5.83 -8.09 -0.24
N ALA A 243 4.67 -8.74 -0.30
CA ALA A 243 4.23 -9.67 0.74
C ALA A 243 5.28 -10.78 0.93
N GLU A 244 5.49 -11.20 2.18
CA GLU A 244 6.58 -12.07 2.63
C GLU A 244 8.01 -11.52 2.42
N GLY A 245 8.14 -10.30 1.88
CA GLY A 245 9.40 -9.63 1.64
C GLY A 245 9.97 -8.92 2.87
N ALA A 246 10.48 -7.70 2.68
CA ALA A 246 11.19 -6.93 3.71
C ALA A 246 10.40 -6.82 5.02
N PRO A 247 10.93 -7.32 6.15
CA PRO A 247 10.38 -7.03 7.47
C PRO A 247 10.34 -5.52 7.69
N HIS A 248 9.22 -5.01 8.20
CA HIS A 248 9.04 -3.58 8.39
C HIS A 248 8.16 -3.27 9.60
N ARG A 249 8.22 -2.01 10.04
CA ARG A 249 7.43 -1.50 11.17
C ARG A 249 7.07 -0.03 11.00
N VAL A 250 6.18 0.45 11.87
CA VAL A 250 5.86 1.88 12.00
C VAL A 250 6.15 2.29 13.44
N THR A 251 7.08 3.23 13.63
CA THR A 251 7.47 3.68 14.97
C THR A 251 6.33 4.41 15.68
N GLY A 252 6.35 4.39 17.01
CA GLY A 252 5.32 5.03 17.82
C GLY A 252 5.20 6.53 17.56
N VAL A 253 3.98 6.98 17.29
CA VAL A 253 3.67 8.41 17.23
C VAL A 253 3.74 8.99 18.64
N THR A 254 4.60 9.99 18.86
CA THR A 254 4.65 10.73 20.14
C THR A 254 4.05 12.12 20.03
N ARG A 255 4.04 12.69 18.82
CA ARG A 255 3.37 13.96 18.48
C ARG A 255 2.78 13.90 17.08
N GLY A 256 1.79 14.75 16.83
CA GLY A 256 1.11 14.83 15.53
C GLY A 256 0.28 13.58 15.22
N GLU A 257 0.02 13.34 13.93
CA GLU A 257 -0.77 12.21 13.45
C GLU A 257 -0.28 11.78 12.06
N ARG A 258 -0.44 10.50 11.73
CA ARG A 258 -0.22 9.99 10.37
C ARG A 258 -1.46 9.27 9.88
N SER A 259 -1.89 9.55 8.64
CA SER A 259 -2.94 8.80 7.97
C SER A 259 -2.47 8.24 6.63
N ILE A 260 -2.90 7.02 6.33
CA ILE A 260 -2.49 6.26 5.14
C ILE A 260 -3.69 5.58 4.50
N ILE A 261 -3.54 5.23 3.23
CA ILE A 261 -4.39 4.26 2.53
C ILE A 261 -3.53 3.04 2.19
N LYS A 262 -4.02 1.83 2.52
CA LYS A 262 -3.40 0.56 2.14
C LYS A 262 -4.26 -0.11 1.06
N PHE A 263 -3.63 -0.56 -0.01
CA PHE A 263 -4.27 -1.37 -1.06
C PHE A 263 -3.24 -2.31 -1.69
N VAL A 264 -3.73 -3.31 -2.42
CA VAL A 264 -2.89 -4.39 -2.97
C VAL A 264 -2.85 -4.35 -4.48
N LEU A 265 -1.67 -4.58 -5.05
CA LEU A 265 -1.50 -5.04 -6.42
C LEU A 265 -0.97 -6.48 -6.45
N THR A 266 -1.39 -7.27 -7.43
CA THR A 266 -1.01 -8.69 -7.56
C THR A 266 -0.92 -9.08 -9.03
N GLN A 267 -0.26 -10.19 -9.33
CA GLN A 267 -0.24 -10.78 -10.69
C GLN A 267 -1.35 -11.82 -10.91
N THR A 268 -2.10 -12.17 -9.86
CA THR A 268 -3.23 -13.12 -9.93
C THR A 268 -4.31 -12.78 -8.91
N LEU A 269 -5.55 -13.17 -9.20
CA LEU A 269 -6.64 -13.17 -8.21
C LEU A 269 -6.88 -14.55 -7.59
N GLU A 270 -6.09 -15.55 -7.93
CA GLU A 270 -6.10 -16.85 -7.26
C GLU A 270 -5.58 -16.72 -5.81
N LYS A 271 -6.34 -17.24 -4.84
CA LYS A 271 -6.12 -17.04 -3.41
C LYS A 271 -5.25 -18.12 -2.77
N THR A 272 -4.53 -17.74 -1.72
CA THR A 272 -3.94 -18.70 -0.76
C THR A 272 -4.98 -19.09 0.30
N ASP A 273 -4.69 -20.12 1.10
CA ASP A 273 -5.52 -20.45 2.27
C ASP A 273 -5.54 -19.29 3.29
N ASP A 274 -4.42 -18.59 3.45
CA ASP A 274 -4.29 -17.43 4.34
C ASP A 274 -5.25 -16.28 3.98
N PHE A 275 -5.69 -16.17 2.73
CA PHE A 275 -6.74 -15.21 2.34
C PHE A 275 -8.04 -15.45 3.11
N PHE A 276 -8.46 -16.71 3.23
CA PHE A 276 -9.70 -17.07 3.89
C PHE A 276 -9.60 -16.90 5.41
N ASP A 277 -8.44 -17.17 6.00
CA ASP A 277 -8.18 -16.87 7.40
C ASP A 277 -8.16 -15.35 7.64
N ASN A 278 -7.62 -14.57 6.69
CA ASN A 278 -7.62 -13.12 6.77
C ASN A 278 -9.04 -12.54 6.69
N LEU A 279 -9.94 -13.12 5.89
CA LEU A 279 -11.33 -12.64 5.80
C LEU A 279 -12.06 -12.61 7.15
N LEU A 280 -11.73 -13.52 8.07
CA LEU A 280 -12.35 -13.55 9.40
C LEU A 280 -12.10 -12.27 10.19
N THR A 281 -11.00 -11.57 9.90
CA THR A 281 -10.66 -10.31 10.56
C THR A 281 -11.50 -9.11 10.12
N TYR A 282 -12.29 -9.28 9.05
CA TYR A 282 -13.17 -8.26 8.48
C TYR A 282 -14.64 -8.46 8.85
N THR A 283 -15.00 -9.56 9.51
CA THR A 283 -16.39 -9.97 9.77
C THR A 283 -16.84 -9.75 11.22
N HIS A 284 -16.22 -8.82 11.96
CA HIS A 284 -16.51 -8.56 13.37
C HIS A 284 -17.13 -7.18 13.60
#